data_AF-A0A519TKV7-F1
#
_entry.id   AF-A0A519TKV7-F1
#
_cell.length_a   1.000
_cell.length_b   1.000
_cell.length_c   1.000
_cell.angle_alpha   90.00
_cell.angle_beta   90.00
_cell.angle_gamma   90.00
#
_symmetry.space_group_name_H-M   'P 1'
#
loop_
_entity.id
_entity.type
_entity.pdbx_description
1 polymer ?
#
loop_
_entity_poly.entity_id
_entity_poly.type
_entity_poly.pdbx_seq_one_letter_code
_entity_poly.pdbx_strand_id
1 'polypeptide(L)'
;TAFDIAWNNDNYFDAVGVFSGSFWWRKKDLSAGYTDDDRIVHEMIRDTKTNPAVKFWLMTGTNDELADRNHNFIIDSIDDTIDVVKELMKKGYQRPRDIFYYEMVGGKHDVPTWAKAMPKFLEWAFPKTKI
;
A
#
# COMPACT_ATOMS: atom_id res chain seq x y z
N THR A 1 10.98 1.49 -4.35
CA THR A 1 9.97 2.48 -3.85
C THR A 1 10.02 2.51 -2.33
N ALA A 2 9.29 3.39 -1.63
CA ALA A 2 9.30 3.42 -0.15
C ALA A 2 8.95 2.05 0.47
N PHE A 3 7.92 1.39 -0.07
CA PHE A 3 7.51 0.03 0.35
C PHE A 3 8.63 -0.99 0.17
N ASP A 4 9.20 -1.05 -1.04
CA ASP A 4 10.28 -1.99 -1.39
C ASP A 4 11.56 -1.76 -0.58
N ILE A 5 11.93 -0.50 -0.31
CA ILE A 5 13.08 -0.18 0.54
C ILE A 5 12.84 -0.68 1.97
N ALA A 6 11.70 -0.33 2.58
CA ALA A 6 11.41 -0.73 3.95
C ALA A 6 11.27 -2.27 4.07
N TRP A 7 10.59 -2.91 3.11
CA TRP A 7 10.38 -4.36 3.09
C TRP A 7 11.70 -5.14 3.07
N ASN A 8 12.68 -4.69 2.29
CA ASN A 8 13.96 -5.39 2.13
C ASN A 8 15.04 -4.95 3.13
N ASN A 9 14.75 -4.00 4.01
CA ASN A 9 15.73 -3.38 4.92
C ASN A 9 15.11 -3.08 6.30
N ASP A 10 14.43 -4.06 6.88
CA ASP A 10 13.71 -3.94 8.16
C ASP A 10 14.62 -3.69 9.37
N ASN A 11 15.93 -3.89 9.21
CA ASN A 11 16.94 -3.49 10.18
C ASN A 11 17.15 -1.97 10.25
N TYR A 12 16.63 -1.19 9.30
CA TYR A 12 16.71 0.27 9.26
C TYR A 12 15.35 0.97 9.33
N PHE A 13 14.26 0.29 8.98
CA PHE A 13 12.93 0.89 8.87
C PHE A 13 11.88 0.10 9.66
N ASP A 14 11.33 0.71 10.71
CA ASP A 14 10.25 0.11 11.49
C ASP A 14 8.86 0.32 10.87
N ALA A 15 8.71 1.35 10.01
CA ALA A 15 7.43 1.73 9.43
C ALA A 15 7.58 2.37 8.04
N VAL A 16 6.56 2.20 7.20
CA VAL A 16 6.46 2.81 5.88
C VAL A 16 5.10 3.47 5.65
N GLY A 17 5.11 4.67 5.08
CA GLY A 17 3.92 5.36 4.60
C GLY A 17 3.90 5.38 3.07
N VAL A 18 2.80 4.93 2.47
CA VAL A 18 2.59 4.93 1.02
C VAL A 18 1.30 5.69 0.71
N PHE A 19 1.41 6.72 -0.13
CA PHE A 19 0.31 7.59 -0.54
C PHE A 19 0.07 7.38 -2.04
N SER A 20 -1.14 6.97 -2.40
CA SER A 20 -1.52 6.63 -3.77
C SER A 20 -0.53 5.68 -4.44
N GLY A 21 -0.19 4.59 -3.74
CA GLY A 21 0.85 3.66 -4.15
C GLY A 21 0.60 3.04 -5.53
N SER A 22 1.61 3.01 -6.40
CA SER A 22 1.52 2.41 -7.74
C SER A 22 1.61 0.87 -7.70
N PHE A 23 0.75 0.23 -6.93
CA PHE A 23 0.76 -1.22 -6.70
C PHE A 23 0.33 -2.04 -7.93
N TRP A 24 -0.22 -1.39 -8.96
CA TRP A 24 -0.44 -1.97 -10.30
C TRP A 24 0.84 -2.28 -11.08
N TRP A 25 2.01 -1.76 -10.67
CA TRP A 25 3.27 -1.98 -11.41
C TRP A 25 3.54 -3.48 -11.58
N ARG A 26 3.84 -3.86 -12.82
CA ARG A 26 3.76 -5.24 -13.29
C ARG A 26 4.90 -5.58 -14.23
N LYS A 27 5.26 -6.86 -14.26
CA LYS A 27 6.34 -7.40 -15.11
C LYS A 27 5.91 -7.61 -16.56
N LYS A 28 4.60 -7.64 -16.84
CA LYS A 28 4.03 -7.88 -18.16
C LYS A 28 3.05 -6.77 -18.54
N ASP A 29 2.99 -6.47 -19.83
CA ASP A 29 1.93 -5.64 -20.40
C ASP A 29 0.56 -6.33 -20.32
N LEU A 30 -0.51 -5.53 -20.26
CA LEU A 30 -1.89 -6.04 -20.18
C LEU A 30 -2.25 -6.91 -21.39
N SER A 31 -1.71 -6.58 -22.57
CA SER A 31 -1.91 -7.34 -23.81
C SER A 31 -1.04 -8.60 -23.93
N ALA A 32 -0.06 -8.78 -23.03
CA ALA A 32 0.92 -9.87 -23.08
C ALA A 32 0.55 -11.03 -22.14
N GLY A 33 -0.75 -11.32 -22.00
CA GLY A 33 -1.24 -12.40 -21.12
C GLY A 33 -1.07 -12.09 -19.63
N TYR A 34 -1.23 -10.82 -19.25
CA TYR A 34 -1.17 -10.36 -17.87
C TYR A 34 -2.15 -11.11 -16.97
N THR A 35 -1.70 -11.38 -15.76
CA THR A 35 -2.51 -11.80 -14.62
C THR A 35 -2.16 -10.94 -13.40
N ASP A 36 -3.04 -10.85 -12.41
CA ASP A 36 -2.77 -10.09 -11.19
C ASP A 36 -1.56 -10.58 -10.38
N ASP A 37 -1.09 -11.80 -10.68
CA ASP A 37 0.13 -12.36 -10.11
C ASP A 37 1.40 -11.71 -10.67
N ASP A 38 1.34 -11.05 -11.83
CA ASP A 38 2.46 -10.33 -12.44
C ASP A 38 2.75 -8.97 -11.78
N ARG A 39 1.94 -8.55 -10.80
CA ARG A 39 2.17 -7.31 -10.01
C ARG A 39 3.37 -7.48 -9.07
N ILE A 40 4.38 -6.64 -9.25
CA ILE A 40 5.72 -6.81 -8.68
C ILE A 40 5.70 -6.84 -7.14
N VAL A 41 5.01 -5.87 -6.51
CA VAL A 41 4.97 -5.78 -5.04
C VAL A 41 4.19 -6.94 -4.43
N HIS A 42 3.11 -7.37 -5.08
CA HIS A 42 2.28 -8.47 -4.60
C HIS A 42 3.06 -9.79 -4.63
N GLU A 43 3.76 -10.05 -5.73
CA GLU A 43 4.66 -11.20 -5.88
C GLU A 43 5.80 -11.16 -4.85
N MET A 44 6.45 -10.00 -4.67
CA MET A 44 7.51 -9.81 -3.67
C MET A 44 7.02 -10.18 -2.26
N ILE A 45 5.83 -9.72 -1.87
CA ILE A 45 5.24 -10.07 -0.58
C ILE A 45 5.01 -11.58 -0.51
N ARG A 46 4.35 -12.19 -1.50
CA ARG A 46 4.06 -13.63 -1.53
C ARG A 46 5.30 -14.50 -1.42
N ASP A 47 6.37 -14.15 -2.12
CA ASP A 47 7.57 -14.98 -2.25
C ASP A 47 8.57 -14.79 -1.09
N THR A 48 8.40 -13.73 -0.30
CA THR A 48 9.24 -13.48 0.87
C THR A 48 9.06 -14.59 1.92
N LYS A 49 10.15 -15.27 2.28
CA LYS A 49 10.12 -16.40 3.23
C LYS A 49 10.00 -15.98 4.68
N THR A 50 10.74 -14.94 5.06
CA THR A 50 10.76 -14.38 6.42
C THR A 50 10.18 -12.98 6.37
N ASN A 51 9.10 -12.76 7.10
CA ASN A 51 8.41 -11.49 7.09
C ASN A 51 9.26 -10.42 7.79
N PRO A 52 9.47 -9.25 7.17
CA PRO A 52 10.18 -8.15 7.80
C PRO A 52 9.41 -7.58 9.00
N ALA A 53 10.11 -7.06 10.00
CA ALA A 53 9.51 -6.42 11.17
C ALA A 53 9.02 -4.98 10.90
N VAL A 54 8.33 -4.74 9.77
CA VAL A 54 7.89 -3.43 9.29
C VAL A 54 6.38 -3.25 9.51
N LYS A 55 5.95 -2.03 9.83
CA LYS A 55 4.53 -1.62 9.85
C LYS A 55 4.17 -0.79 8.62
N PHE A 56 2.93 -0.90 8.16
CA PHE A 56 2.47 -0.35 6.89
C PHE A 56 1.33 0.64 7.09
N TRP A 57 1.52 1.86 6.63
CA TRP A 57 0.47 2.85 6.47
C TRP A 57 0.24 3.05 4.98
N LEU A 58 -0.96 2.71 4.51
CA LEU A 58 -1.32 2.72 3.10
C LEU A 58 -2.51 3.65 2.89
N MET A 59 -2.41 4.57 1.95
CA MET A 59 -3.45 5.54 1.66
C MET A 59 -3.74 5.63 0.17
N THR A 60 -5.02 5.81 -0.13
CA THR A 60 -5.58 6.04 -1.46
C THR A 60 -6.66 7.10 -1.38
N GLY A 61 -6.76 7.93 -2.40
CA GLY A 61 -7.89 8.83 -2.59
C GLY A 61 -8.99 8.18 -3.43
N THR A 62 -10.27 8.44 -3.14
CA THR A 62 -11.38 7.87 -3.92
C THR A 62 -11.48 8.42 -5.35
N ASN A 63 -10.73 9.47 -5.67
CA ASN A 63 -10.64 10.10 -6.99
C ASN A 63 -9.19 10.10 -7.48
N ASP A 64 -8.36 9.16 -7.03
CA ASP A 64 -6.97 9.02 -7.48
C ASP A 64 -6.87 8.78 -8.98
N GLU A 65 -7.83 8.02 -9.52
CA GLU A 65 -7.96 7.79 -10.95
C GLU A 65 -9.41 7.47 -11.33
N LEU A 66 -9.64 7.13 -12.60
CA LEU A 66 -10.94 6.73 -13.14
C LEU A 66 -10.95 5.30 -13.67
N ALA A 67 -9.79 4.62 -13.63
CA ALA A 67 -9.65 3.27 -14.15
C ALA A 67 -10.27 2.25 -13.18
N ASP A 68 -10.99 1.29 -13.73
CA ASP A 68 -11.59 0.15 -13.04
C ASP A 68 -11.44 -1.05 -14.01
N ARG A 69 -10.33 -1.77 -13.92
CA ARG A 69 -9.99 -2.86 -14.86
C ARG A 69 -10.97 -4.03 -14.78
N ASN A 70 -11.50 -4.32 -13.58
CA ASN A 70 -12.32 -5.50 -13.32
C ASN A 70 -13.83 -5.20 -13.35
N HIS A 71 -14.21 -3.93 -13.55
CA HIS A 71 -15.59 -3.43 -13.64
C HIS A 71 -16.41 -3.72 -12.36
N ASN A 72 -15.78 -3.63 -11.19
CA ASN A 72 -16.44 -3.84 -9.90
C ASN A 72 -16.94 -2.54 -9.24
N PHE A 73 -16.85 -1.41 -9.94
CA PHE A 73 -17.19 -0.06 -9.47
C PHE A 73 -16.23 0.51 -8.42
N ILE A 74 -15.04 -0.08 -8.26
CA ILE A 74 -13.96 0.39 -7.40
C ILE A 74 -12.78 0.75 -8.32
N ILE A 75 -12.15 1.90 -8.07
CA ILE A 75 -11.00 2.31 -8.87
C ILE A 75 -9.78 1.42 -8.58
N ASP A 76 -8.95 1.25 -9.60
CA ASP A 76 -7.80 0.35 -9.58
C ASP A 76 -6.84 0.63 -8.41
N SER A 77 -6.55 1.90 -8.10
CA SER A 77 -5.66 2.29 -7.01
C SER A 77 -6.13 1.80 -5.64
N ILE A 78 -7.44 1.79 -5.41
CA ILE A 78 -8.05 1.21 -4.20
C ILE A 78 -7.90 -0.30 -4.23
N ASP A 79 -8.31 -0.95 -5.32
CA ASP A 79 -8.27 -2.41 -5.44
C ASP A 79 -6.83 -2.95 -5.29
N ASP A 80 -5.85 -2.34 -5.94
CA ASP A 80 -4.45 -2.73 -5.84
C ASP A 80 -3.91 -2.57 -4.41
N THR A 81 -4.28 -1.47 -3.73
CA THR A 81 -3.85 -1.24 -2.35
C THR A 81 -4.50 -2.23 -1.39
N ILE A 82 -5.80 -2.52 -1.56
CA ILE A 82 -6.52 -3.51 -0.78
C ILE A 82 -5.95 -4.92 -1.01
N ASP A 83 -5.54 -5.23 -2.23
CA ASP A 83 -4.88 -6.51 -2.52
C ASP A 83 -3.50 -6.62 -1.84
N VAL A 84 -2.72 -5.54 -1.76
CA VAL A 84 -1.50 -5.51 -0.93
C VAL A 84 -1.84 -5.77 0.53
N VAL A 85 -2.89 -5.14 1.08
CA VAL A 85 -3.35 -5.40 2.46
C VAL A 85 -3.70 -6.88 2.64
N LYS A 86 -4.40 -7.50 1.70
CA LYS A 86 -4.74 -8.94 1.75
C LYS A 86 -3.47 -9.81 1.74
N GLU A 87 -2.49 -9.52 0.89
CA GLU A 87 -1.23 -10.27 0.84
C GLU A 87 -0.44 -10.15 2.17
N LEU A 88 -0.37 -8.96 2.75
CA LEU A 88 0.22 -8.76 4.07
C LEU A 88 -0.53 -9.56 5.15
N MET A 89 -1.87 -9.54 5.14
CA MET A 89 -2.66 -10.32 6.09
C MET A 89 -2.46 -11.83 5.94
N LYS A 90 -2.29 -12.35 4.70
CA LYS A 90 -1.93 -13.76 4.46
C LYS A 90 -0.57 -14.12 5.05
N LYS A 91 0.36 -13.17 5.13
CA LYS A 91 1.65 -13.33 5.81
C LYS A 91 1.56 -13.28 7.33
N GLY A 92 0.41 -12.93 7.90
CA GLY A 92 0.18 -12.90 9.35
C GLY A 92 0.30 -11.51 9.99
N TYR A 93 0.51 -10.46 9.21
CA TYR A 93 0.37 -9.09 9.70
C TYR A 93 -1.09 -8.79 10.05
N GLN A 94 -1.33 -7.98 11.07
CA GLN A 94 -2.68 -7.74 11.61
C GLN A 94 -3.10 -6.28 11.50
N ARG A 95 -4.39 -6.06 11.22
CA ARG A 95 -5.03 -4.73 11.34
C ARG A 95 -5.66 -4.55 12.72
N PRO A 96 -5.59 -3.35 13.33
CA PRO A 96 -4.83 -2.16 12.90
C PRO A 96 -3.37 -2.14 13.40
N ARG A 97 -2.88 -3.24 13.99
CA ARG A 97 -1.61 -3.31 14.73
C ARG A 97 -0.37 -3.06 13.85
N ASP A 98 -0.31 -3.75 12.71
CA ASP A 98 0.82 -3.74 11.77
C ASP A 98 0.46 -3.03 10.46
N ILE A 99 -0.83 -3.02 10.08
CA ILE A 99 -1.32 -2.40 8.85
C ILE A 99 -2.42 -1.39 9.17
N PHE A 100 -2.27 -0.17 8.68
CA PHE A 100 -3.30 0.86 8.67
C PHE A 100 -3.62 1.26 7.23
N TYR A 101 -4.88 1.13 6.82
CA TYR A 101 -5.36 1.57 5.50
C TYR A 101 -6.25 2.80 5.69
N TYR A 102 -5.94 3.87 4.97
CA TYR A 102 -6.64 5.14 5.01
C TYR A 102 -7.17 5.52 3.63
N GLU A 103 -8.49 5.39 3.46
CA GLU A 103 -9.17 5.83 2.25
C GLU A 103 -9.66 7.27 2.43
N MET A 104 -9.22 8.17 1.56
CA MET A 104 -9.55 9.59 1.62
C MET A 104 -10.65 9.94 0.62
N VAL A 105 -11.87 10.13 1.12
CA VAL A 105 -13.02 10.55 0.30
C VAL A 105 -12.74 11.88 -0.39
N GLY A 106 -12.88 11.88 -1.72
CA GLY A 106 -12.58 13.02 -2.60
C GLY A 106 -11.09 13.30 -2.79
N GLY A 107 -10.21 12.48 -2.20
CA GLY A 107 -8.77 12.56 -2.41
C GLY A 107 -8.38 12.22 -3.84
N LYS A 108 -7.34 12.88 -4.35
CA LYS A 108 -6.81 12.71 -5.70
C LYS A 108 -5.33 12.31 -5.66
N HIS A 109 -4.82 11.88 -6.81
CA HIS A 109 -3.40 11.57 -7.01
C HIS A 109 -2.57 12.86 -7.14
N ASP A 110 -2.54 13.66 -6.08
CA ASP A 110 -1.87 14.96 -6.05
C ASP A 110 -1.28 15.34 -4.68
N VAL A 111 -0.31 16.25 -4.73
CA VAL A 111 0.40 16.75 -3.55
C VAL A 111 -0.54 17.37 -2.50
N PRO A 112 -1.56 18.18 -2.85
CA PRO A 112 -2.51 18.70 -1.86
C PRO A 112 -3.26 17.62 -1.08
N THR A 113 -3.65 16.52 -1.72
CA THR A 113 -4.29 15.39 -1.05
C THR A 113 -3.30 14.71 -0.10
N TRP A 114 -2.10 14.40 -0.56
CA TRP A 114 -1.09 13.74 0.26
C TRP A 114 -0.68 14.60 1.46
N ALA A 115 -0.56 15.92 1.28
CA ALA A 115 -0.25 16.85 2.37
C ALA A 115 -1.30 16.84 3.49
N LYS A 116 -2.59 16.61 3.17
CA LYS A 116 -3.65 16.48 4.18
C LYS A 116 -3.55 15.18 4.97
N ALA A 117 -3.09 14.11 4.33
CA ALA A 117 -2.99 12.79 4.97
C ALA A 117 -1.65 12.59 5.72
N MET A 118 -0.59 13.29 5.32
CA MET A 118 0.75 13.19 5.91
C MET A 118 0.77 13.36 7.45
N PRO A 119 0.09 14.35 8.06
CA PRO A 119 0.06 14.47 9.52
C PRO A 119 -0.52 13.23 10.21
N LYS A 120 -1.52 12.57 9.62
CA LYS A 120 -2.13 11.34 10.17
C LYS A 120 -1.20 10.14 10.10
N PHE A 121 -0.43 10.03 9.03
CA PHE A 121 0.65 9.06 8.96
C PHE A 121 1.68 9.30 10.07
N LEU A 122 2.15 10.53 10.26
CA LEU A 122 3.17 10.84 11.27
C LEU A 122 2.66 10.61 12.70
N GLU A 123 1.41 10.98 13.00
CA GLU A 123 0.76 10.70 14.29
C GLU A 123 0.69 9.19 14.57
N TRP A 124 0.45 8.37 13.54
CA TRP A 124 0.39 6.92 13.66
C TRP A 124 1.77 6.27 13.78
N ALA A 125 2.76 6.75 13.01
CA ALA A 125 4.11 6.21 12.99
C ALA A 125 4.90 6.56 14.26
N PHE A 126 4.66 7.75 14.83
CA PHE A 126 5.38 8.28 15.98
C PHE A 126 4.39 8.69 17.09
N PRO A 127 3.66 7.73 17.67
CA PRO A 127 2.70 8.04 18.72
C PRO A 127 3.43 8.64 19.92
N LYS A 128 2.83 9.65 20.55
CA LYS A 128 3.39 10.24 21.77
C LYS A 128 3.52 9.14 22.82
N THR A 129 4.74 8.85 23.24
CA THR A 129 5.01 7.99 24.39
C THR A 129 4.27 8.60 25.58
N LYS A 130 3.34 7.85 26.18
CA LYS A 130 2.83 8.23 27.51
C LYS A 130 4.01 8.03 28.47
N ILE A 131 4.61 9.14 28.88
CA ILE A 131 5.58 9.20 29.98
C ILE A 131 4.80 9.02 31.28
#